data_AF-A0A8J6PYY7-F1
#
_entry.id   AF-A0A8J6PYY7-F1
#
_cell.length_a   1.000
_cell.length_b   1.000
_cell.length_c   1.000
_cell.angle_alpha   90.00
_cell.angle_beta   90.00
_cell.angle_gamma   90.00
#
_symmetry.space_group_name_H-M   'P 1'
#
loop_
_entity.id
_entity.type
_entity.pdbx_description
1 polymer ?
#
loop_
_entity_poly.entity_id
_entity_poly.type
_entity_poly.pdbx_seq_one_letter_code
_entity_poly.pdbx_strand_id
1 'polypeptide(L)'
;MVTVKEIKKAENSKGEEFFGLIVQSRAMTVKSQETGRTYLTAKTAFVATTFDEETAKSLIGTQFEGGIRKVQTTPYQYVIEETGEVIELSHRWEYYDPALEMEEQVVEETTVI
;
A
#
# COMPACT_ATOMS: atom_id res chain seq x y z
N MET A 1 -4.44 11.39 -4.47
CA MET A 1 -2.99 11.42 -4.70
C MET A 1 -2.27 10.80 -3.52
N VAL A 2 -1.19 10.10 -3.82
CA VAL A 2 -0.25 9.54 -2.85
C VAL A 2 1.17 10.01 -3.17
N THR A 3 2.04 10.11 -2.18
CA THR A 3 3.43 10.55 -2.34
C THR A 3 4.38 9.43 -1.98
N VAL A 4 5.42 9.19 -2.78
CA VAL A 4 6.47 8.24 -2.43
C VAL A 4 7.29 8.79 -1.26
N LYS A 5 7.27 8.09 -0.13
CA LYS A 5 8.01 8.47 1.09
C LYS A 5 9.40 7.85 1.12
N GLU A 6 9.52 6.57 0.74
CA GLU A 6 10.79 5.84 0.73
C GLU A 6 10.72 4.61 -0.17
N ILE A 7 11.89 4.03 -0.41
CA ILE A 7 12.03 2.72 -1.05
C ILE A 7 12.17 1.63 0.02
N LYS A 8 11.67 0.43 -0.28
CA LYS A 8 11.83 -0.75 0.57
C LYS A 8 12.27 -1.92 -0.30
N LYS A 9 13.33 -2.60 0.12
CA LYS A 9 13.75 -3.89 -0.46
C LYS A 9 12.86 -4.99 0.12
N ALA A 10 12.39 -5.88 -0.74
CA ALA A 10 11.55 -7.02 -0.38
C ALA A 10 12.02 -8.27 -1.13
N GLU A 11 11.64 -9.44 -0.63
CA GLU A 11 11.97 -10.73 -1.23
C GLU A 11 10.67 -11.47 -1.55
N ASN A 12 10.60 -12.10 -2.72
CA ASN A 12 9.45 -12.90 -3.12
C ASN A 12 9.59 -14.35 -2.59
N SER A 13 8.55 -15.17 -2.78
CA SER A 13 8.54 -16.57 -2.31
C SER A 13 9.61 -17.47 -2.96
N LYS A 14 10.30 -16.99 -4.00
CA LYS A 14 11.39 -17.69 -4.69
C LYS A 14 12.78 -17.22 -4.24
N GLY A 15 12.87 -16.27 -3.31
CA GLY A 15 14.13 -15.70 -2.87
C GLY A 15 14.67 -14.60 -3.80
N GLU A 16 13.85 -14.11 -4.73
CA GLU A 16 14.27 -13.04 -5.64
C GLU A 16 14.00 -11.68 -4.98
N GLU A 17 15.05 -10.87 -4.90
CA GLU A 17 14.96 -9.53 -4.35
C GLU A 17 14.33 -8.56 -5.35
N PHE A 18 13.41 -7.74 -4.86
CA PHE A 18 12.79 -6.66 -5.63
C PHE A 18 12.62 -5.41 -4.77
N PHE A 19 12.35 -4.28 -5.42
CA PHE A 19 12.09 -3.02 -4.73
C PHE A 19 10.60 -2.71 -4.75
N GLY A 20 10.15 -2.04 -3.71
CA GLY A 20 8.84 -1.41 -3.67
C GLY A 20 8.92 0.00 -3.12
N LEU A 21 7.92 0.79 -3.47
CA LEU A 21 7.74 2.15 -3.02
C LEU A 21 6.78 2.14 -1.83
N ILE A 22 7.18 2.78 -0.74
CA ILE A 22 6.25 3.10 0.35
C ILE A 22 5.59 4.42 -0.01
N VAL A 23 4.33 4.35 -0.40
CA VAL A 23 3.51 5.52 -0.73
C VAL A 23 2.70 5.95 0.49
N GLN A 24 2.51 7.26 0.64
CA GLN A 24 1.80 7.88 1.74
C GLN A 24 0.61 8.68 1.22
N SER A 25 -0.54 8.59 1.89
CA SER A 25 -1.70 9.44 1.60
C SER A 25 -1.47 10.88 2.08
N ARG A 26 -2.42 11.77 1.77
CA ARG A 26 -2.50 13.06 2.49
C ARG A 26 -2.69 12.83 3.99
N ALA A 27 -2.28 13.83 4.77
CA ALA A 27 -2.54 13.88 6.21
C ALA A 27 -4.05 13.83 6.48
N MET A 28 -4.42 13.06 7.49
CA MET A 28 -5.77 12.90 7.99
C MET A 28 -5.80 13.01 9.51
N THR A 29 -6.92 13.51 10.00
CA THR A 29 -7.15 13.70 11.42
C THR A 29 -7.80 12.45 12.00
N VAL A 30 -7.21 11.89 13.06
CA VAL A 30 -7.75 10.74 13.80
C VAL A 30 -7.88 11.10 15.28
N LYS A 31 -8.83 10.47 15.97
CA LYS A 31 -9.05 10.66 17.40
C LYS A 31 -8.71 9.37 18.13
N SER A 32 -7.84 9.44 19.14
CA SER A 32 -7.55 8.30 20.02
C SER A 32 -8.81 7.95 20.80
N GLN A 33 -9.22 6.68 20.72
CA GLN A 33 -10.38 6.20 21.48
C GLN A 33 -10.09 6.13 22.98
N GLU A 34 -8.83 5.90 23.36
CA GLU A 34 -8.41 5.79 24.76
C GLU A 34 -8.28 7.16 25.44
N THR A 35 -7.60 8.11 24.78
CA THR A 35 -7.28 9.42 25.39
C THR A 35 -8.19 10.55 24.92
N GLY A 36 -9.00 10.34 23.88
CA GLY A 36 -9.82 11.37 23.26
C GLY A 36 -9.02 12.44 22.49
N ARG A 37 -7.68 12.34 22.42
CA ARG A 37 -6.82 13.32 21.75
C ARG A 37 -6.87 13.19 20.23
N THR A 38 -6.72 14.32 19.56
CA THR A 38 -6.70 14.41 18.09
C THR A 38 -5.26 14.38 17.58
N TYR A 39 -4.99 13.54 16.60
CA TYR A 39 -3.68 13.37 15.95
C TYR A 39 -3.80 13.54 14.44
N LEU A 40 -2.75 14.07 13.82
CA LEU A 40 -2.58 14.00 12.38
C LEU A 40 -1.75 12.76 12.05
N THR A 41 -2.25 11.97 11.12
CA THR A 41 -1.58 10.75 10.63
C THR A 41 -1.74 10.67 9.12
N ALA A 42 -1.03 9.77 8.47
CA ALA A 42 -1.23 9.45 7.06
C ALA A 42 -1.13 7.95 6.88
N LYS A 43 -1.94 7.40 5.97
CA LYS A 43 -1.86 5.98 5.63
C LYS A 43 -0.64 5.74 4.77
N THR A 44 -0.03 4.57 4.92
CA THR A 44 1.04 4.11 4.04
C THR A 44 0.66 2.78 3.40
N ALA A 45 1.17 2.55 2.19
CA ALA A 45 1.02 1.29 1.48
C ALA A 45 2.33 0.95 0.78
N PHE A 46 2.62 -0.35 0.66
CA PHE A 46 3.73 -0.85 -0.14
C PHE A 46 3.24 -1.14 -1.55
N VAL A 47 3.94 -0.62 -2.55
CA VAL A 47 3.67 -0.86 -3.97
C VAL A 47 4.93 -1.45 -4.59
N ALA A 48 4.86 -2.71 -5.01
CA ALA A 48 5.97 -3.35 -5.72
C ALA A 48 6.26 -2.60 -7.03
N THR A 49 7.54 -2.50 -7.40
CA THR A 49 7.95 -1.88 -8.66
C THR A 49 8.93 -2.75 -9.41
N THR A 50 8.94 -2.61 -10.74
CA THR A 50 9.93 -3.20 -11.64
C THR A 50 11.18 -2.32 -11.79
N PHE A 51 11.21 -1.15 -11.14
CA PHE A 51 12.37 -0.26 -11.18
C PHE A 51 13.55 -0.83 -10.39
N ASP A 52 14.75 -0.52 -10.88
CA ASP A 52 15.99 -0.71 -10.13
C ASP A 52 16.07 0.29 -8.96
N GLU A 53 17.05 0.09 -8.07
CA GLU A 53 17.22 0.89 -6.86
C GLU A 53 17.41 2.39 -7.13
N GLU A 54 18.18 2.76 -8.16
CA GLU A 54 18.49 4.15 -8.46
C GLU A 54 17.26 4.87 -8.98
N THR A 55 16.56 4.25 -9.94
CA THR A 55 15.29 4.77 -10.46
C THR A 55 14.23 4.88 -9.36
N ALA A 56 14.08 3.85 -8.51
CA ALA A 56 13.13 3.87 -7.40
C ALA A 56 13.44 4.99 -6.39
N LYS A 57 14.72 5.24 -6.07
CA LYS A 57 15.13 6.34 -5.19
C LYS A 57 14.79 7.70 -5.79
N SER A 58 14.96 7.88 -7.10
CA SER A 58 14.60 9.12 -7.79
C SER A 58 13.11 9.45 -7.69
N LEU A 59 12.25 8.47 -7.40
CA LEU A 59 10.80 8.68 -7.27
C LEU A 59 10.40 9.22 -5.89
N ILE A 60 11.29 9.23 -4.90
CA ILE A 60 10.99 9.78 -3.57
C ILE A 60 10.54 11.24 -3.69
N GLY A 61 9.40 11.58 -3.08
CA GLY A 61 8.75 12.90 -3.17
C GLY A 61 7.82 13.06 -4.38
N THR A 62 7.85 12.15 -5.35
CA THR A 62 6.93 12.15 -6.50
C THR A 62 5.52 11.80 -6.04
N GLN A 63 4.53 12.42 -6.68
CA GLN A 63 3.11 12.17 -6.42
C GLN A 63 2.50 11.34 -7.55
N PHE A 64 1.71 10.35 -7.18
CA PHE A 64 0.90 9.55 -8.07
C PHE A 64 -0.59 9.84 -7.83
N GLU A 65 -1.41 9.66 -8.86
CA GLU A 65 -2.87 9.70 -8.70
C GLU A 65 -3.36 8.53 -7.82
N GLY A 66 -4.65 8.39 -7.59
CA GLY A 66 -5.16 7.34 -6.70
C GLY A 66 -5.06 7.63 -5.19
N GLY A 67 -5.23 6.59 -4.37
CA GLY A 67 -5.34 6.71 -2.92
C GLY A 67 -4.94 5.43 -2.19
N ILE A 68 -5.10 5.43 -0.86
CA ILE A 68 -4.84 4.25 -0.02
C ILE A 68 -6.15 3.83 0.64
N ARG A 69 -6.57 2.60 0.36
CA ARG A 69 -7.80 2.01 0.89
C ARG A 69 -7.51 0.81 1.79
N LYS A 70 -8.44 0.57 2.72
CA LYS A 70 -8.41 -0.61 3.58
C LYS A 70 -9.08 -1.73 2.81
N VAL A 71 -8.34 -2.77 2.46
CA VAL A 71 -8.88 -3.97 1.80
C VAL A 71 -9.00 -5.06 2.84
N GLN A 72 -10.19 -5.68 2.92
CA GLN A 72 -10.38 -6.86 3.75
C GLN A 72 -9.66 -8.03 3.08
N THR A 73 -8.84 -8.73 3.85
CA THR A 73 -8.12 -9.92 3.37
C THR A 73 -8.50 -11.11 4.22
N THR A 74 -8.19 -12.30 3.71
CA THR A 74 -8.16 -13.50 4.55
C THR A 74 -7.25 -13.20 5.77
N PRO A 75 -7.72 -13.47 7.01
CA PRO A 75 -6.93 -13.19 8.20
C PRO A 75 -5.56 -13.85 8.09
N TYR A 76 -4.52 -13.05 8.27
CA TYR A 76 -3.14 -13.53 8.26
C TYR A 76 -2.49 -13.26 9.60
N GLN A 77 -1.64 -14.20 10.01
CA GLN A 77 -0.83 -14.05 11.21
C GLN A 77 0.34 -13.13 10.87
N TYR A 78 0.44 -12.01 11.59
CA TYR A 78 1.56 -11.08 11.51
C TYR A 78 2.32 -11.12 12.82
N VAL A 79 3.60 -11.46 12.74
CA VAL A 79 4.50 -11.41 13.90
C VAL A 79 5.02 -9.98 14.01
N ILE A 80 4.72 -9.32 15.13
CA ILE A 80 5.30 -8.02 15.45
C ILE A 80 6.77 -8.26 15.78
N GLU A 81 7.68 -7.92 14.87
CA GLU A 81 9.11 -8.20 15.01
C GLU A 81 9.74 -7.61 16.29
N GLU A 82 9.18 -6.51 16.79
CA GLU A 82 9.68 -5.82 17.98
C GLU A 82 9.30 -6.51 19.30
N THR A 83 8.16 -7.23 19.34
CA THR A 83 7.63 -7.85 20.57
C THR A 83 7.51 -9.37 20.51
N GLY A 84 7.57 -9.96 19.31
CA GLY A 84 7.32 -11.38 19.07
C GLY A 84 5.85 -11.79 19.17
N GLU A 85 4.92 -10.86 19.35
CA GLU A 85 3.49 -11.16 19.39
C GLU A 85 2.95 -11.48 17.99
N VAL A 86 2.24 -12.61 17.88
CA VAL A 86 1.51 -12.99 16.67
C VAL A 86 0.11 -12.39 16.75
N ILE A 87 -0.14 -11.36 15.96
CA ILE A 87 -1.46 -10.75 15.83
C ILE A 87 -2.15 -11.22 14.55
N GLU A 88 -3.46 -11.40 14.61
CA GLU A 88 -4.25 -11.71 13.43
C GLU A 88 -4.71 -10.40 12.76
N LEU A 89 -4.27 -10.15 11.54
CA LEU A 89 -4.66 -9.00 10.75
C LEU A 89 -5.61 -9.45 9.64
N SER A 90 -6.83 -8.91 9.63
CA SER A 90 -7.84 -9.20 8.60
C SER A 90 -7.93 -8.10 7.53
N HIS A 91 -6.95 -7.20 7.51
CA HIS A 91 -6.97 -6.01 6.68
C HIS A 91 -5.57 -5.59 6.26
N ARG A 92 -5.43 -5.16 5.00
CA ARG A 92 -4.20 -4.54 4.49
C ARG A 92 -4.50 -3.17 3.88
N TRP A 93 -3.51 -2.28 3.92
CA TRP A 93 -3.57 -1.00 3.21
C TRP A 93 -3.01 -1.18 1.81
N GLU A 94 -3.85 -0.90 0.81
CA GLU A 94 -3.45 -1.00 -0.59
C GLU A 94 -3.57 0.34 -1.28
N TYR A 95 -2.61 0.60 -2.16
CA TYR A 95 -2.76 1.60 -3.19
C TYR A 95 -3.90 1.18 -4.13
N TYR A 96 -4.73 2.14 -4.52
CA TYR A 96 -5.72 1.96 -5.56
C TYR A 96 -5.71 3.18 -6.47
N ASP A 97 -5.89 2.95 -7.77
CA ASP A 97 -6.11 4.00 -8.75
C ASP A 97 -7.53 3.86 -9.31
N PRO A 98 -8.44 4.82 -9.01
CA PRO A 98 -9.81 4.73 -9.49
C PRO A 98 -9.92 4.77 -11.02
N ALA A 99 -8.93 5.32 -11.73
CA ALA A 99 -8.92 5.30 -13.19
C ALA A 99 -8.67 3.89 -13.73
N LEU A 100 -7.72 3.15 -13.15
CA LEU A 100 -7.41 1.77 -13.55
C LEU A 100 -8.55 0.80 -13.16
N GLU A 101 -9.22 1.02 -12.02
CA GLU A 101 -10.37 0.18 -11.63
C GLU A 101 -11.57 0.34 -12.59
N MET A 102 -11.75 1.51 -13.19
CA MET A 102 -12.78 1.71 -14.22
C MET A 102 -12.43 1.00 -15.53
N GLU A 103 -11.16 0.85 -15.89
CA GLU A 103 -10.74 0.13 -17.10
C GLU A 103 -10.99 -1.38 -16.97
N GLU A 104 -10.76 -1.95 -15.78
CA GLU A 104 -10.96 -3.38 -15.52
C GLU A 104 -12.46 -3.78 -15.55
N GLN A 105 -13.37 -2.86 -15.20
CA GLN A 105 -14.82 -3.09 -15.30
C GLN A 105 -15.39 -3.03 -16.73
N VAL A 106 -14.61 -2.63 -17.75
CA VAL A 106 -15.11 -2.40 -19.12
C VAL A 106 -14.75 -3.53 -20.09
N VAL A 107 -14.13 -4.63 -19.63
CA VAL A 107 -13.65 -5.70 -20.52
C VAL A 107 -14.15 -7.11 -20.22
N GLU A 108 -15.46 -7.31 -20.09
CA GLU A 108 -16.18 -8.56 -20.45
C GLU A 108 -17.61 -8.11 -20.86
N GLU A 109 -18.23 -8.40 -22.00
CA GLU A 109 -18.19 -9.53 -22.94
C GLU A 109 -18.19 -9.02 -24.39
N THR A 110 -17.36 -9.61 -25.27
CA THR A 110 -17.83 -9.86 -26.63
C THR A 110 -17.82 -11.37 -26.84
N THR A 111 -18.99 -11.96 -26.70
CA THR A 111 -19.29 -13.24 -27.34
C THR A 111 -19.10 -13.04 -28.84
N VAL A 112 -18.11 -13.70 -29.43
CA VAL A 112 -17.99 -13.80 -30.88
C VAL A 112 -17.75 -15.27 -31.24
N ILE A 113 -18.89 -15.94 -31.46
CA ILE A 113 -19.22 -17.09 -32.35
C ILE A 113 -18.35 -18.34 -32.30
#